data_AF-A0A7J8E6S9-F1
#
_entry.id   AF-A0A7J8E6S9-F1
#
_cell.length_a   1.000
_cell.length_b   1.000
_cell.length_c   1.000
_cell.angle_alpha   90.00
_cell.angle_beta   90.00
_cell.angle_gamma   90.00
#
_symmetry.space_group_name_H-M   'P 1'
#
loop_
_entity.id
_entity.type
_entity.pdbx_description
1 polymer ?
#
loop_
_entity_poly.entity_id
_entity_poly.type
_entity_poly.pdbx_seq_one_letter_code
_entity_poly.pdbx_strand_id
1 'polypeptide(L)'
;MRRLVSELYIRDNCHPFKATVLVWIQLPMWIFMSVALRNFSTGAAHAEAGFSVQEQLATGGVLWFPDLTSLDSTWILPISIGVINLLIVEIFALQKIGMSRFQMYVTYFVRAVSVLMIPVAATVPSSIVLYWLCSSFMGLSQNLLLRSPRFRQLCRIPLTKGDSETPYKDLFAAFYAKFISRK
;
A
#
# COMPACT_ATOMS: atom_id res chain seq x y z
N MET A 1 0.28 8.88 -33.93
CA MET A 1 -0.22 8.49 -32.57
C MET A 1 0.19 9.44 -31.45
N ARG A 2 1.48 9.72 -31.19
CA ARG A 2 1.89 10.57 -30.03
C ARG A 2 1.28 11.98 -30.01
N ARG A 3 1.08 12.62 -31.18
CA ARG A 3 0.43 13.95 -31.29
C ARG A 3 -1.05 13.92 -30.87
N LEU A 4 -1.81 12.94 -31.35
CA LEU A 4 -3.23 12.75 -30.99
C LEU A 4 -3.43 12.53 -29.48
N VAL A 5 -2.54 11.77 -28.83
CA VAL A 5 -2.58 11.56 -27.37
C VAL A 5 -2.27 12.85 -26.61
N SER A 6 -1.29 13.64 -27.09
CA SER A 6 -0.95 14.93 -26.48
C SER A 6 -2.08 15.94 -26.59
N GLU A 7 -2.77 16.00 -27.74
CA GLU A 7 -3.93 16.88 -27.93
C GLU A 7 -5.09 16.49 -27.02
N LEU A 8 -5.34 15.18 -26.82
CA LEU A 8 -6.32 14.70 -25.84
C LEU A 8 -5.96 15.14 -24.41
N TYR A 9 -4.69 15.01 -24.01
CA TYR A 9 -4.25 15.41 -22.67
C TYR A 9 -4.39 16.91 -22.41
N ILE A 10 -4.16 17.75 -23.44
CA ILE A 10 -4.34 19.20 -23.34
C ILE A 10 -5.83 19.54 -23.25
N ARG A 11 -6.66 18.95 -24.13
CA ARG A 11 -8.11 19.20 -24.16
C ARG A 11 -8.79 18.81 -22.85
N ASP A 12 -8.47 17.63 -22.34
CA ASP A 12 -9.12 17.06 -21.15
C ASP A 12 -8.35 17.41 -19.85
N ASN A 13 -7.28 18.22 -19.94
CA ASN A 13 -6.41 18.65 -18.83
C ASN A 13 -5.88 17.49 -17.95
N CYS A 14 -5.73 16.31 -18.56
CA CYS A 14 -5.27 15.07 -17.92
C CYS A 14 -3.77 14.90 -18.08
N HIS A 15 -2.97 15.84 -17.57
CA HIS A 15 -1.51 15.73 -17.68
C HIS A 15 -1.01 14.51 -16.87
N PRO A 16 -0.17 13.63 -17.44
CA PRO A 16 0.32 12.42 -16.77
C PRO A 16 1.06 12.72 -15.45
N PHE A 17 1.60 13.93 -15.30
CA PHE A 17 2.21 14.39 -14.05
C PHE A 17 1.20 14.45 -12.90
N LYS A 18 -0.07 14.83 -13.15
CA LYS A 18 -1.11 14.85 -12.10
C LYS A 18 -1.36 13.45 -11.52
N ALA A 19 -1.20 12.41 -12.34
CA ALA A 19 -1.30 11.03 -11.89
C ALA A 19 -0.11 10.57 -11.03
N THR A 20 1.05 11.22 -11.15
CA THR A 20 2.25 10.89 -10.35
C THR A 20 2.40 11.74 -9.09
N VAL A 21 1.70 12.89 -8.97
CA VAL A 21 1.75 13.76 -7.78
C VAL A 21 1.53 13.00 -6.48
N LEU A 22 0.58 12.05 -6.44
CA LEU A 22 0.31 11.27 -5.24
C LEU A 22 1.55 10.49 -4.77
N VAL A 23 2.32 9.91 -5.70
CA VAL A 23 3.56 9.17 -5.40
C VAL A 23 4.61 10.12 -4.82
N TRP A 24 4.71 11.33 -5.38
CA TRP A 24 5.67 12.35 -4.93
C TRP A 24 5.37 12.90 -3.54
N ILE A 25 4.11 12.91 -3.11
CA ILE A 25 3.73 13.32 -1.76
C ILE A 25 3.84 12.14 -0.80
N GLN A 26 3.43 10.94 -1.22
CA GLN A 26 3.39 9.76 -0.38
C GLN A 26 4.80 9.28 0.01
N LEU A 27 5.76 9.26 -0.92
CA LEU A 27 7.11 8.75 -0.65
C LEU A 27 7.86 9.56 0.42
N PRO A 28 7.95 10.90 0.35
CA PRO A 28 8.59 11.69 1.40
C PRO A 28 7.90 11.53 2.76
N MET A 29 6.56 11.57 2.78
CA MET A 29 5.80 11.38 4.01
C MET A 29 6.08 10.01 4.65
N TRP A 30 6.17 8.96 3.83
CA TRP A 30 6.51 7.62 4.30
C TRP A 30 7.92 7.55 4.91
N ILE A 31 8.90 8.20 4.27
CA ILE A 31 10.27 8.28 4.79
C ILE A 31 10.31 9.05 6.12
N PHE A 32 9.73 10.25 6.17
CA PHE A 32 9.74 11.08 7.36
C PHE A 32 9.06 10.40 8.55
N MET A 33 7.90 9.76 8.33
CA MET A 33 7.20 9.06 9.38
C MET A 33 7.99 7.83 9.88
N SER A 34 8.62 7.09 8.97
CA SER A 34 9.46 5.94 9.35
C SER A 34 10.67 6.36 10.19
N VAL A 35 11.34 7.46 9.81
CA VAL A 35 12.47 8.01 10.57
C VAL A 35 12.00 8.57 11.93
N ALA A 36 10.89 9.29 11.97
CA ALA A 36 10.32 9.81 13.22
C ALA A 36 9.99 8.69 14.20
N LEU A 37 9.27 7.64 13.75
CA LEU A 37 8.93 6.48 14.57
C LEU A 37 10.18 5.72 15.03
N ARG A 38 11.20 5.62 14.18
CA ARG A 38 12.50 5.06 14.59
C ARG A 38 13.13 5.87 15.71
N ASN A 39 13.21 7.19 15.56
CA ASN A 39 13.80 8.08 16.56
C ASN A 39 13.03 8.06 17.89
N PHE A 40 11.70 7.96 17.85
CA PHE A 40 10.87 7.79 19.04
C PHE A 40 11.07 6.42 19.70
N SER A 41 11.26 5.37 18.91
CA SER A 41 11.48 4.01 19.44
C SER A 41 12.89 3.83 20.02
N THR A 42 13.90 4.51 19.47
CA THR A 42 15.29 4.43 19.94
C THR A 42 15.66 5.48 20.99
N GLY A 43 14.70 6.32 21.43
CA GLY A 43 14.93 7.36 22.44
C GLY A 43 15.85 8.51 21.99
N ALA A 44 16.08 8.66 20.67
CA ALA A 44 16.99 9.67 20.12
C ALA A 44 16.35 11.08 20.06
N ALA A 45 15.03 11.16 20.14
CA ALA A 45 14.34 12.42 20.39
C ALA A 45 14.54 12.79 21.86
N HIS A 46 15.53 13.63 22.15
CA HIS A 46 15.78 14.16 23.49
C HIS A 46 14.47 14.64 24.13
N ALA A 47 14.13 14.04 25.27
CA ALA A 47 12.96 14.38 26.06
C ALA A 47 13.16 15.76 26.72
N GLU A 48 13.06 16.83 25.94
CA GLU A 48 13.05 18.21 26.45
C GLU A 48 11.77 18.52 27.25
N ALA A 49 10.77 17.63 27.28
CA ALA A 49 9.43 17.93 27.78
C ALA A 49 8.83 16.87 28.73
N GLY A 50 9.65 16.16 29.52
CA GLY A 50 9.15 15.31 30.63
C GLY A 50 8.18 14.17 30.25
N PHE A 51 7.98 13.93 28.95
CA PHE A 51 7.08 12.93 28.39
C PHE A 51 7.94 11.95 27.59
N SER A 52 8.26 10.80 28.19
CA SER A 52 8.98 9.71 27.54
C SER A 52 8.07 9.06 26.51
N VAL A 53 8.04 9.60 25.29
CA VAL A 53 7.29 9.04 24.15
C VAL A 53 7.64 7.56 23.95
N GLN A 54 8.89 7.19 24.21
CA GLN A 54 9.36 5.80 24.20
C GLN A 54 8.63 4.91 25.22
N GLU A 55 8.41 5.40 26.44
CA GLU A 55 7.76 4.64 27.52
C GLU A 55 6.27 4.43 27.23
N GLN A 56 5.63 5.42 26.61
CA GLN A 56 4.26 5.29 26.08
C GLN A 56 4.16 4.35 24.89
N LEU A 57 5.15 4.32 23.98
CA LEU A 57 5.19 3.29 22.94
C LEU A 57 5.45 1.89 23.52
N ALA A 58 6.20 1.80 24.62
CA ALA A 58 6.50 0.53 25.28
C ALA A 58 5.33 -0.02 26.11
N THR A 59 4.40 0.84 26.54
CA THR A 59 3.20 0.45 27.29
C THR A 59 1.90 0.54 26.49
N GLY A 60 1.90 1.24 25.35
CA GLY A 60 0.75 1.50 24.49
C GLY A 60 0.43 0.40 23.48
N GLY A 61 0.92 -0.82 23.69
CA GLY A 61 0.62 -1.99 22.87
C GLY A 61 -0.86 -2.35 22.82
N VAL A 62 -1.29 -3.00 21.72
CA VAL A 62 -2.66 -3.49 21.55
C VAL A 62 -2.63 -4.95 21.09
N LEU A 63 -3.52 -5.77 21.64
CA LEU A 63 -3.63 -7.22 21.39
C LEU A 63 -2.40 -8.04 21.80
N TRP A 64 -1.51 -8.40 20.85
CA TRP A 64 -0.44 -9.39 21.03
C TRP A 64 0.97 -8.78 21.08
N PHE A 65 1.10 -7.46 20.90
CA PHE A 65 2.36 -6.72 21.01
C PHE A 65 2.22 -5.65 22.11
N PRO A 66 2.55 -5.98 23.38
CA PRO A 66 2.45 -5.02 24.48
C PRO A 66 3.46 -3.86 24.37
N ASP A 67 4.59 -4.09 23.70
CA ASP A 67 5.68 -3.12 23.52
C ASP A 67 5.93 -2.84 22.02
N LEU A 68 5.62 -1.62 21.56
CA LEU A 68 5.85 -1.19 20.18
C LEU A 68 7.31 -0.80 19.89
N THR A 69 8.16 -0.66 20.91
CA THR A 69 9.59 -0.33 20.76
C THR A 69 10.45 -1.56 20.54
N SER A 70 9.98 -2.72 21.02
CA SER A 70 10.62 -4.01 20.83
C SER A 70 10.44 -4.57 19.41
N LEU A 71 11.36 -5.44 19.00
CA LEU A 71 11.21 -6.25 17.80
C LEU A 71 10.07 -7.25 18.00
N ASP A 72 9.20 -7.41 17.00
CA ASP A 72 8.09 -8.36 17.07
C ASP A 72 8.61 -9.81 17.10
N SER A 73 8.78 -10.36 18.30
CA SER A 73 9.20 -11.75 18.50
C SER A 73 8.17 -12.78 18.00
N THR A 74 6.92 -12.37 17.80
CA THR A 74 5.84 -13.26 17.33
C THR A 74 5.83 -13.47 15.82
N TRP A 75 6.60 -12.69 15.05
CA TRP A 75 6.61 -12.68 13.58
C TRP A 75 5.25 -12.39 12.91
N ILE A 76 4.20 -12.10 13.69
CA ILE A 76 2.84 -11.90 13.18
C ILE A 76 2.78 -10.60 12.36
N LEU A 77 3.37 -9.50 12.83
CA LEU A 77 3.36 -8.22 12.13
C LEU A 77 4.20 -8.26 10.83
N PRO A 78 5.45 -8.77 10.82
CA PRO A 78 6.24 -8.94 9.60
C PRO A 78 5.56 -9.81 8.53
N ILE A 79 4.89 -10.89 8.95
CA ILE A 79 4.15 -11.76 8.02
C ILE A 79 2.91 -11.04 7.50
N SER A 80 2.15 -10.39 8.38
CA SER A 80 0.92 -9.67 8.01
C SER A 80 1.20 -8.58 6.97
N ILE A 81 2.28 -7.82 7.12
CA ILE A 81 2.64 -6.80 6.14
C ILE A 81 3.05 -7.41 4.80
N GLY A 82 3.81 -8.51 4.81
CA GLY A 82 4.16 -9.25 3.59
C GLY A 82 2.92 -9.73 2.85
N VAL A 83 1.93 -10.27 3.58
CA VAL A 83 0.65 -10.72 3.03
C VAL A 83 -0.14 -9.55 2.43
N ILE A 84 -0.29 -8.43 3.16
CA ILE A 84 -1.02 -7.26 2.64
C ILE A 84 -0.34 -6.70 1.39
N ASN A 85 0.98 -6.54 1.40
CA ASN A 85 1.72 -6.03 0.25
C ASN A 85 1.58 -6.97 -0.96
N LEU A 86 1.64 -8.29 -0.75
CA LEU A 86 1.42 -9.27 -1.80
C LEU A 86 0.00 -9.18 -2.37
N LEU A 87 -1.02 -9.05 -1.51
CA LEU A 87 -2.41 -8.85 -1.93
C LEU A 87 -2.58 -7.58 -2.77
N ILE A 88 -1.96 -6.47 -2.37
CA ILE A 88 -1.98 -5.22 -3.16
C ILE A 88 -1.42 -5.47 -4.57
N VAL A 89 -0.27 -6.13 -4.66
CA VAL A 89 0.38 -6.43 -5.94
C VAL A 89 -0.47 -7.35 -6.80
N GLU A 90 -1.11 -8.37 -6.22
CA GLU A 90 -2.00 -9.27 -6.95
C GLU A 90 -3.24 -8.54 -7.47
N ILE A 91 -3.87 -7.70 -6.64
CA ILE A 91 -5.04 -6.92 -7.04
C ILE A 91 -4.67 -5.98 -8.19
N PHE A 92 -3.54 -5.29 -8.11
CA PHE A 92 -3.05 -4.45 -9.20
C PHE A 92 -2.69 -5.23 -10.47
N ALA A 93 -2.10 -6.42 -10.33
CA ALA A 93 -1.76 -7.27 -11.46
C ALA A 93 -3.01 -7.80 -12.17
N LEU A 94 -4.04 -8.19 -11.42
CA LEU A 94 -5.33 -8.65 -11.96
C LEU A 94 -6.09 -7.53 -12.68
N GLN A 95 -5.85 -6.26 -12.33
CA GLN A 95 -6.47 -5.12 -13.00
C GLN A 95 -5.89 -4.82 -14.40
N LYS A 96 -4.67 -5.26 -14.70
CA LYS A 96 -4.02 -4.95 -15.98
C LYS A 96 -4.34 -6.01 -17.04
N ILE A 97 -5.36 -5.74 -17.85
CA ILE A 97 -5.67 -6.54 -19.05
C ILE A 97 -4.61 -6.23 -20.12
N GLY A 98 -3.89 -7.24 -20.59
CA GLY A 98 -2.88 -7.09 -21.66
C GLY A 98 -1.54 -6.50 -21.20
N MET A 99 -0.97 -7.00 -20.10
CA MET A 99 0.33 -6.55 -19.61
C MET A 99 1.45 -6.70 -20.65
N SER A 100 2.22 -5.63 -20.85
CA SER A 100 3.49 -5.69 -21.58
C SER A 100 4.51 -6.54 -20.83
N ARG A 101 5.48 -7.15 -21.54
CA ARG A 101 6.59 -7.91 -20.94
C ARG A 101 7.31 -7.11 -19.85
N PHE A 102 7.51 -5.81 -20.06
CA PHE A 102 8.11 -4.93 -19.05
C PHE A 102 7.25 -4.84 -17.78
N GLN A 103 5.93 -4.66 -17.92
CA GLN A 103 5.03 -4.60 -16.77
C GLN A 103 5.00 -5.93 -16.01
N MET A 104 5.09 -7.05 -16.73
CA MET A 104 5.20 -8.37 -16.11
C MET A 104 6.47 -8.52 -15.27
N TYR A 105 7.63 -8.12 -15.79
CA TYR A 105 8.86 -8.12 -15.01
C TYR A 105 8.77 -7.20 -13.79
N VAL A 106 8.19 -6.01 -13.93
CA VAL A 106 7.96 -5.09 -12.81
C VAL A 106 7.06 -5.73 -11.76
N THR A 107 5.97 -6.39 -12.15
CA THR A 107 5.10 -7.08 -11.18
C THR A 107 5.83 -8.20 -10.44
N TYR A 108 6.62 -9.03 -11.13
CA TYR A 108 7.42 -10.06 -10.46
C TYR A 108 8.48 -9.47 -9.52
N PHE A 109 9.11 -8.37 -9.92
CA PHE A 109 10.06 -7.65 -9.08
C PHE A 109 9.38 -7.12 -7.80
N VAL A 110 8.22 -6.47 -7.91
CA VAL A 110 7.50 -5.94 -6.75
C VAL A 110 6.99 -7.08 -5.84
N ARG A 111 6.63 -8.25 -6.39
CA ARG A 111 6.35 -9.45 -5.58
C ARG A 111 7.55 -9.89 -4.77
N ALA A 112 8.72 -9.99 -5.41
CA ALA A 112 9.95 -10.36 -4.73
C ALA A 112 10.29 -9.36 -3.62
N VAL A 113 10.18 -8.05 -3.90
CA VAL A 113 10.34 -7.00 -2.88
C VAL A 113 9.35 -7.16 -1.73
N SER A 114 8.08 -7.49 -2.00
CA SER A 114 7.08 -7.69 -0.94
C SER A 114 7.44 -8.84 0.01
N VAL A 115 8.03 -9.92 -0.52
CA VAL A 115 8.52 -11.04 0.28
C VAL A 115 9.79 -10.66 1.04
N LEU A 116 10.71 -9.94 0.41
CA LEU A 116 11.94 -9.44 1.04
C LEU A 116 11.67 -8.39 2.13
N MET A 117 10.54 -7.70 2.09
CA MET A 117 10.14 -6.77 3.15
C MET A 117 9.79 -7.48 4.47
N ILE A 118 9.52 -8.80 4.46
CA ILE A 118 9.23 -9.58 5.67
C ILE A 118 10.46 -9.62 6.62
N PRO A 119 11.65 -10.09 6.20
CA PRO A 119 12.82 -10.08 7.07
C PRO A 119 13.28 -8.66 7.44
N VAL A 120 13.06 -7.67 6.57
CA VAL A 120 13.33 -6.26 6.89
C VAL A 120 12.38 -5.74 7.97
N ALA A 121 11.09 -6.09 7.90
CA ALA A 121 10.13 -5.76 8.94
C ALA A 121 10.47 -6.42 10.27
N ALA A 122 11.07 -7.61 10.25
CA ALA A 122 11.51 -8.31 11.47
C ALA A 122 12.72 -7.65 12.16
N THR A 123 13.48 -6.78 11.48
CA THR A 123 14.66 -6.11 12.07
C THR A 123 14.40 -4.68 12.53
N VAL A 124 13.19 -4.15 12.31
CA VAL A 124 12.80 -2.79 12.72
C VAL A 124 11.79 -2.82 13.88
N PRO A 125 11.70 -1.75 14.69
CA PRO A 125 10.72 -1.65 15.76
C PRO A 125 9.28 -1.90 15.29
N SER A 126 8.49 -2.58 16.12
CA SER A 126 7.10 -2.94 15.82
C SER A 126 6.21 -1.73 15.49
N SER A 127 6.51 -0.55 16.06
CA SER A 127 5.86 0.74 15.75
C SER A 127 5.93 1.11 14.27
N ILE A 128 7.09 0.88 13.64
CA ILE A 128 7.34 1.18 12.22
C ILE A 128 6.59 0.18 11.35
N VAL A 129 6.63 -1.11 11.73
CA VAL A 129 5.93 -2.18 10.99
C VAL A 129 4.41 -1.95 11.04
N LEU A 130 3.87 -1.57 12.19
CA LEU A 130 2.45 -1.25 12.35
C LEU A 130 2.04 -0.04 11.50
N TYR A 131 2.88 1.01 11.47
CA TYR A 131 2.66 2.14 10.57
C TYR A 131 2.63 1.71 9.11
N TRP A 132 3.61 0.90 8.67
CA TRP A 132 3.64 0.40 7.30
C TRP A 132 2.42 -0.49 6.99
N LEU A 133 1.99 -1.33 7.93
CA LEU A 133 0.80 -2.18 7.80
C LEU A 133 -0.46 -1.33 7.61
N CYS A 134 -0.68 -0.35 8.49
CA CYS A 134 -1.81 0.57 8.40
C CYS A 134 -1.77 1.39 7.10
N SER A 135 -0.61 1.88 6.69
CA SER A 135 -0.45 2.64 5.46
C SER A 135 -0.80 1.80 4.23
N SER A 136 -0.30 0.57 4.14
CA SER A 136 -0.65 -0.37 3.07
C SER A 136 -2.14 -0.73 3.08
N PHE A 137 -2.72 -0.97 4.26
CA PHE A 137 -4.15 -1.27 4.39
C PHE A 137 -5.05 -0.10 3.96
N MET A 138 -4.70 1.13 4.34
CA MET A 138 -5.43 2.33 3.92
C MET A 138 -5.30 2.56 2.41
N GLY A 139 -4.11 2.36 1.83
CA GLY A 139 -3.89 2.46 0.39
C GLY A 139 -4.67 1.41 -0.40
N LEU A 140 -4.74 0.18 0.11
CA LEU A 140 -5.59 -0.88 -0.45
C LEU A 140 -7.07 -0.51 -0.37
N SER A 141 -7.52 -0.05 0.80
CA SER A 141 -8.90 0.37 1.03
C SER A 141 -9.30 1.50 0.10
N GLN A 142 -8.46 2.53 -0.07
CA GLN A 142 -8.69 3.61 -1.01
C GLN A 142 -8.82 3.10 -2.46
N ASN A 143 -7.96 2.18 -2.88
CA ASN A 143 -8.05 1.55 -4.20
C ASN A 143 -9.35 0.77 -4.40
N LEU A 144 -9.74 -0.03 -3.39
CA LEU A 144 -10.97 -0.80 -3.44
C LEU A 144 -12.21 0.09 -3.40
N LEU A 145 -12.21 1.17 -2.62
CA LEU A 145 -13.32 2.13 -2.55
C LEU A 145 -13.49 2.87 -3.87
N LEU A 146 -12.41 3.38 -4.45
CA LEU A 146 -12.44 4.04 -5.77
C LEU A 146 -12.87 3.10 -6.89
N ARG A 147 -12.81 1.79 -6.69
CA ARG A 147 -13.33 0.79 -7.63
C ARG A 147 -14.84 0.59 -7.51
N SER A 148 -15.44 0.87 -6.35
CA SER A 148 -16.88 0.67 -6.15
C SER A 148 -17.68 1.64 -7.01
N PRO A 149 -18.59 1.16 -7.88
CA PRO A 149 -19.41 2.04 -8.72
C PRO A 149 -20.28 2.96 -7.86
N ARG A 150 -20.74 2.48 -6.69
CA ARG A 150 -21.50 3.29 -5.73
C ARG A 150 -20.70 4.44 -5.16
N PHE A 151 -19.43 4.19 -4.81
CA PHE A 151 -18.57 5.24 -4.28
C PHE A 151 -18.16 6.25 -5.37
N ARG A 152 -17.91 5.77 -6.60
CA ARG A 152 -17.66 6.65 -7.75
C ARG A 152 -18.86 7.53 -8.05
N GLN A 153 -20.08 6.98 -8.02
CA GLN A 153 -21.32 7.75 -8.18
C GLN A 153 -21.50 8.79 -7.07
N LEU A 154 -21.21 8.42 -5.81
CA LEU A 154 -21.23 9.35 -4.67
C LEU A 154 -20.25 10.51 -4.88
N CYS A 155 -19.05 10.22 -5.37
CA CYS A 155 -18.02 11.21 -5.70
C CYS A 155 -18.22 11.89 -7.06
N ARG A 156 -19.35 11.65 -7.76
CA ARG A 156 -19.67 12.18 -9.10
C ARG A 156 -18.60 11.89 -10.17
N ILE A 157 -17.89 10.77 -10.03
CA ILE A 157 -16.92 10.30 -11.01
C ILE A 157 -17.68 9.59 -12.14
N PRO A 158 -17.52 9.99 -13.41
CA PRO A 158 -18.23 9.37 -14.52
C PRO A 158 -17.83 7.88 -14.67
N LEU A 159 -18.82 7.02 -14.90
CA LEU A 159 -18.57 5.63 -15.28
C LEU A 159 -18.02 5.61 -16.70
N THR A 160 -16.91 4.90 -16.88
CA THR A 160 -16.27 4.70 -18.18
C THR A 160 -16.77 3.38 -18.78
N LYS A 161 -16.83 3.27 -20.12
CA LYS A 161 -17.33 2.06 -20.82
C LYS A 161 -16.58 0.76 -20.50
N GLY A 162 -15.42 0.83 -19.84
CA GLY A 162 -14.65 -0.33 -19.37
C GLY A 162 -14.86 -0.70 -17.91
N ASP A 163 -15.72 0.02 -17.18
CA ASP A 163 -16.03 -0.27 -15.79
C ASP A 163 -17.08 -1.40 -15.71
N SER A 164 -16.73 -2.51 -15.06
CA SER A 164 -17.68 -3.60 -14.80
C SER A 164 -18.73 -3.19 -13.77
N GLU A 165 -19.97 -3.67 -13.95
CA GLU A 165 -21.07 -3.49 -13.00
C GLU A 165 -20.81 -4.21 -11.66
N THR A 166 -19.99 -5.26 -11.65
CA THR A 166 -19.67 -6.06 -10.45
C THR A 166 -18.16 -6.20 -10.19
N PRO A 167 -17.44 -5.10 -9.90
CA PRO A 167 -15.98 -5.10 -9.88
C PRO A 167 -15.37 -6.03 -8.83
N TYR A 168 -16.03 -6.23 -7.68
CA TYR A 168 -15.55 -7.16 -6.66
C TYR A 168 -15.75 -8.62 -7.07
N LYS A 169 -16.89 -8.96 -7.67
CA LYS A 169 -17.14 -10.33 -8.15
C LYS A 169 -16.14 -10.72 -9.24
N ASP A 170 -15.83 -9.80 -10.14
CA ASP A 170 -14.85 -10.03 -11.20
C ASP A 170 -13.44 -10.18 -10.64
N LEU A 171 -13.09 -9.42 -9.60
CA LEU A 171 -11.82 -9.60 -8.91
C LEU A 171 -11.72 -10.98 -8.26
N PHE A 172 -12.76 -11.41 -7.55
CA PHE A 172 -12.81 -12.74 -6.93
C PHE A 172 -12.79 -13.84 -7.98
N ALA A 173 -13.53 -13.71 -9.08
CA ALA A 173 -13.52 -14.65 -10.18
C ALA A 173 -12.14 -14.74 -10.86
N ALA A 174 -11.49 -13.60 -11.10
CA ALA A 174 -10.14 -13.56 -11.66
C ALA A 174 -9.08 -14.13 -10.71
N PHE A 175 -9.22 -13.87 -9.40
CA PHE A 175 -8.38 -14.46 -8.37
C PHE A 175 -8.55 -15.99 -8.32
N TYR A 176 -9.79 -16.47 -8.30
CA TYR A 176 -10.14 -17.88 -8.30
C TYR A 176 -9.62 -18.58 -9.56
N ALA A 177 -9.84 -18.00 -10.75
CA ALA A 177 -9.33 -18.54 -12.00
C ALA A 177 -7.81 -18.63 -12.01
N LYS A 178 -7.11 -17.64 -11.45
CA LYS A 178 -5.64 -17.61 -11.44
C LYS A 178 -5.03 -18.61 -10.44
N PHE A 179 -5.61 -18.76 -9.26
CA PHE A 179 -5.05 -19.59 -8.18
C PHE A 179 -5.63 -21.01 -8.10
N ILE A 180 -6.90 -21.20 -8.46
CA ILE A 180 -7.60 -22.47 -8.28
C ILE A 180 -7.80 -23.22 -9.60
N SER A 181 -8.02 -22.52 -10.72
CA SER A 181 -8.19 -23.17 -12.04
C SER A 181 -6.87 -23.52 -12.75
N ARG A 182 -5.71 -23.25 -12.13
CA ARG A 182 -4.38 -23.61 -12.66
C ARG A 182 -3.85 -24.96 -12.14
N LYS A 183 -4.69 -25.73 -11.45
CA LYS A 183 -4.50 -27.18 -11.22
C LYS A 183 -5.21 -27.95 -12.31
#